data_AF-A0A2S7IH60-F1
#
_entry.id   AF-A0A2S7IH60-F1
#
_cell.length_a   1.000
_cell.length_b   1.000
_cell.length_c   1.000
_cell.angle_alpha   90.00
_cell.angle_beta   90.00
_cell.angle_gamma   90.00
#
_symmetry.space_group_name_H-M   'P 1'
#
loop_
_entity.id
_entity.type
_entity.pdbx_description
1 polymer ?
#
loop_
_entity_poly.entity_id
_entity_poly.type
_entity_poly.pdbx_seq_one_letter_code
_entity_poly.pdbx_strand_id
1 'polypeptide(L)'
;MQKSEIKGHLDLIVIDPEDNAEEERTHGLQILIHGDSAGLQSLGQLLLQLAELDQNQESDLPEEARIHLHLIPNVDLSKSSSEVIIGRLDAKGTGEFYARYTPKDQ
;
A
#
# COMPACT_ATOMS: atom_id res chain seq x y z
N MET A 1 -9.81 -7.22 12.99
CA MET A 1 -9.31 -6.41 11.86
C MET A 1 -10.46 -6.12 10.91
N GLN A 2 -10.69 -4.86 10.57
CA GLN A 2 -11.79 -4.44 9.68
C GLN A 2 -11.53 -4.95 8.26
N LYS A 3 -12.57 -5.44 7.58
CA LYS A 3 -12.45 -6.08 6.26
C LYS A 3 -12.03 -5.04 5.20
N SER A 4 -10.88 -5.24 4.57
CA SER A 4 -10.25 -4.32 3.61
C SER A 4 -10.81 -4.49 2.19
N GLU A 5 -12.13 -4.53 2.06
CA GLU A 5 -12.76 -4.80 0.76
C GLU A 5 -12.83 -3.53 -0.09
N ILE A 6 -12.18 -3.53 -1.25
CA ILE A 6 -12.33 -2.45 -2.24
C ILE A 6 -13.69 -2.56 -2.91
N LYS A 7 -14.39 -1.44 -3.02
CA LYS A 7 -15.63 -1.31 -3.79
C LYS A 7 -15.32 -0.76 -5.17
N GLY A 8 -16.06 -1.21 -6.20
CA GLY A 8 -15.83 -0.77 -7.58
C GLY A 8 -14.68 -1.52 -8.25
N HIS A 9 -14.00 -0.86 -9.18
CA HIS A 9 -12.91 -1.47 -9.95
C HIS A 9 -11.59 -0.78 -9.65
N LEU A 10 -10.60 -1.55 -9.22
CA LEU A 10 -9.26 -1.08 -8.90
C LEU A 10 -8.23 -2.13 -9.33
N ASP A 11 -7.16 -1.69 -9.98
CA ASP A 11 -6.06 -2.50 -10.47
C ASP A 11 -4.72 -1.89 -10.04
N LEU A 12 -3.85 -2.72 -9.47
CA LEU A 12 -2.51 -2.33 -9.01
C LEU A 12 -1.47 -3.22 -9.65
N ILE A 13 -0.59 -2.65 -10.48
CA ILE A 13 0.40 -3.42 -11.25
C ILE A 13 1.78 -2.78 -11.05
N VAL A 14 2.79 -3.61 -10.86
CA VAL A 14 4.20 -3.20 -10.94
C VAL A 14 4.67 -3.43 -12.37
N ILE A 15 5.19 -2.40 -13.02
CA ILE A 15 5.79 -2.51 -14.34
C ILE A 15 7.25 -2.08 -14.29
N ASP A 16 8.08 -2.74 -15.10
CA ASP A 16 9.37 -2.21 -15.50
C ASP A 16 9.17 -1.55 -16.87
N PRO A 17 9.20 -0.21 -16.97
CA PRO A 17 9.02 0.47 -18.25
C PRO A 17 10.14 0.16 -19.26
N GLU A 18 11.26 -0.40 -18.79
CA GLU A 18 12.46 -0.69 -19.59
C GLU A 18 12.60 -2.16 -19.97
N ASP A 19 11.69 -3.04 -19.53
CA ASP A 19 11.66 -4.47 -19.91
C ASP A 19 11.49 -4.69 -21.44
N ASN A 20 11.29 -3.62 -22.21
CA ASN A 20 11.21 -3.62 -23.68
C ASN A 20 12.18 -2.63 -24.37
N ALA A 21 13.15 -2.03 -23.65
CA ALA A 21 14.07 -1.03 -24.19
C ALA A 21 15.51 -1.59 -24.25
N GLU A 22 16.17 -1.45 -25.41
CA GLU A 22 17.59 -1.80 -25.59
C GLU A 22 18.56 -0.73 -25.04
N GLU A 23 18.05 0.34 -24.41
CA GLU A 23 18.83 1.50 -23.96
C GLU A 23 19.04 1.53 -22.43
N GLU A 24 20.01 2.35 -22.00
CA GLU A 24 20.42 2.50 -20.60
C GLU A 24 19.25 2.85 -19.66
N ARG A 25 19.28 2.25 -18.47
CA ARG A 25 18.24 2.40 -17.45
C ARG A 25 18.16 3.83 -16.93
N THR A 26 17.09 4.54 -17.26
CA THR A 26 16.82 5.91 -16.84
C THR A 26 15.73 6.00 -15.77
N HIS A 27 14.86 4.99 -15.64
CA HIS A 27 13.72 4.98 -14.74
C HIS A 27 13.66 3.69 -13.91
N GLY A 28 13.27 3.80 -12.63
CA GLY A 28 12.99 2.63 -11.80
C GLY A 28 11.62 2.00 -12.09
N LEU A 29 11.32 0.88 -11.41
CA LEU A 29 9.99 0.24 -11.43
C LEU A 29 8.89 1.26 -11.15
N GLN A 30 7.79 1.16 -11.89
CA GLN A 30 6.61 1.99 -11.70
C GLN A 30 5.48 1.16 -11.08
N ILE A 31 4.73 1.78 -10.18
CA ILE A 31 3.49 1.21 -9.63
C ILE A 31 2.33 1.95 -10.27
N LEU A 32 1.53 1.24 -11.06
CA LEU A 32 0.32 1.74 -11.67
C LEU A 32 -0.86 1.50 -10.73
N ILE A 33 -1.61 2.54 -10.42
CA ILE A 33 -2.84 2.48 -9.63
C ILE A 33 -3.98 3.02 -10.49
N HIS A 34 -4.81 2.14 -11.02
CA HIS A 34 -5.91 2.49 -11.91
C HIS A 34 -7.23 2.03 -11.33
N GLY A 35 -8.26 2.85 -11.41
CA GLY A 35 -9.59 2.45 -10.98
C GLY A 35 -10.66 3.33 -11.58
N ASP A 36 -11.90 2.86 -11.48
CA ASP A 36 -13.05 3.74 -11.66
C ASP A 36 -13.20 4.69 -10.46
N SER A 37 -14.13 5.64 -10.54
CA SER A 37 -14.33 6.61 -9.46
C SER A 37 -14.62 5.94 -8.11
N ALA A 38 -15.32 4.80 -8.11
CA ALA A 38 -15.66 4.08 -6.89
C ALA A 38 -14.45 3.35 -6.30
N GLY A 39 -13.65 2.68 -7.13
CA GLY A 39 -12.42 1.98 -6.77
C GLY A 39 -11.39 2.92 -6.15
N LEU A 40 -11.14 4.06 -6.80
CA LEU A 40 -10.20 5.06 -6.30
C LEU A 40 -10.67 5.70 -4.99
N GLN A 41 -11.97 6.01 -4.87
CA GLN A 41 -12.53 6.51 -3.61
C GLN A 41 -12.43 5.48 -2.48
N SER A 42 -12.68 4.21 -2.78
CA SER A 42 -12.58 3.11 -1.82
C SER A 42 -11.13 2.93 -1.34
N LEU A 43 -10.15 2.99 -2.24
CA LEU A 43 -8.73 2.97 -1.86
C LEU A 43 -8.38 4.16 -0.96
N GLY A 44 -8.82 5.36 -1.33
CA GLY A 44 -8.63 6.58 -0.54
C GLY A 44 -9.19 6.46 0.88
N GLN A 45 -10.37 5.84 1.04
CA GLN A 45 -10.96 5.59 2.36
C GLN A 45 -10.10 4.65 3.21
N LEU A 46 -9.54 3.58 2.64
CA LEU A 46 -8.62 2.70 3.37
C LEU A 46 -7.35 3.42 3.80
N LEU A 47 -6.80 4.30 2.94
CA LEU A 47 -5.63 5.11 3.26
C LEU A 47 -5.91 6.08 4.42
N LEU A 48 -7.08 6.73 4.40
CA LEU A 48 -7.50 7.62 5.48
C LEU A 48 -7.70 6.85 6.79
N GLN A 49 -8.35 5.68 6.74
CA GLN A 49 -8.50 4.83 7.92
C GLN A 49 -7.15 4.47 8.56
N LEU A 50 -6.15 4.08 7.76
CA LEU A 50 -4.81 3.79 8.26
C LEU A 50 -4.10 5.03 8.82
N ALA A 51 -4.28 6.18 8.20
CA ALA A 51 -3.68 7.43 8.64
C ALA A 51 -4.27 7.94 9.96
N GLU A 52 -5.59 7.80 10.14
CA GLU A 52 -6.34 8.28 11.30
C GLU A 52 -6.30 7.31 12.48
N LEU A 53 -5.94 6.04 12.25
CA LEU A 53 -5.90 5.06 13.32
C LEU A 53 -4.79 5.36 14.35
N ASP A 54 -5.19 5.39 15.63
CA ASP A 54 -4.25 5.40 16.75
C ASP A 54 -3.80 3.98 17.08
N GLN A 55 -2.65 3.60 16.50
CA GLN A 55 -2.03 2.28 16.69
C GLN A 55 -1.77 1.94 18.16
N ASN A 56 -1.67 2.93 19.05
CA ASN A 56 -1.40 2.70 20.47
C ASN A 56 -2.63 2.18 21.22
N GLN A 57 -3.83 2.39 20.68
CA GLN A 57 -5.08 1.86 21.24
C GLN A 57 -5.40 0.44 20.73
N GLU A 58 -4.67 -0.06 19.74
CA GLU A 58 -4.89 -1.40 19.18
C GLU A 58 -4.30 -2.47 20.09
N SER A 59 -5.13 -3.13 20.90
CA SER A 59 -4.70 -4.17 21.85
C SER A 59 -4.03 -5.37 21.18
N ASP A 60 -4.46 -5.68 19.96
CA ASP A 60 -4.03 -6.87 19.23
C ASP A 60 -2.73 -6.64 18.43
N LEU A 61 -2.27 -5.39 18.36
CA LEU A 61 -1.02 -5.02 17.72
C LEU A 61 0.12 -5.04 18.76
N PRO A 62 1.17 -5.88 18.60
CA PRO A 62 2.31 -5.87 19.51
C PRO A 62 3.04 -4.53 19.53
N GLU A 63 3.76 -4.26 20.62
CA GLU A 63 4.73 -3.15 20.66
C GLU A 63 5.76 -3.30 19.53
N GLU A 64 6.23 -2.18 18.99
CA GLU A 64 7.14 -2.09 17.85
C GLU A 64 6.59 -2.62 16.50
N ALA A 65 5.38 -3.20 16.49
CA ALA A 65 4.71 -3.63 15.27
C ALA A 65 4.06 -2.45 14.52
N ARG A 66 3.70 -2.68 13.25
CA ARG A 66 3.09 -1.67 12.36
C ARG A 66 1.77 -2.20 11.84
N ILE A 67 0.74 -1.36 11.89
CA ILE A 67 -0.51 -1.75 11.25
C ILE A 67 -0.35 -1.72 9.73
N HIS A 68 -0.90 -2.75 9.10
CA HIS A 68 -0.96 -2.87 7.66
C HIS A 68 -2.15 -3.72 7.25
N LEU A 69 -2.56 -3.58 6.00
CA LEU A 69 -3.62 -4.34 5.35
C LEU A 69 -3.02 -5.05 4.14
N HIS A 70 -3.53 -6.25 3.87
CA HIS A 70 -3.21 -7.01 2.66
C HIS A 70 -4.39 -6.88 1.71
N LEU A 71 -4.10 -6.52 0.46
CA LEU A 71 -5.07 -6.47 -0.64
C LEU A 71 -4.71 -7.58 -1.62
N ILE A 72 -5.55 -8.61 -1.66
CA ILE A 72 -5.28 -9.85 -2.37
C ILE A 72 -5.95 -9.82 -3.76
N PRO A 73 -5.24 -10.13 -4.85
CA PRO A 73 -5.82 -10.24 -6.18
C PRO A 73 -6.97 -11.25 -6.21
N ASN A 74 -8.01 -10.96 -6.98
CA ASN A 74 -9.21 -11.80 -7.09
C ASN A 74 -10.04 -11.92 -5.78
N VAL A 75 -9.67 -11.23 -4.71
CA VAL A 75 -10.43 -11.16 -3.46
C VAL A 75 -10.81 -9.70 -3.17
N ASP A 76 -9.80 -8.85 -3.01
CA ASP A 76 -9.96 -7.42 -2.75
C ASP A 76 -9.67 -6.59 -4.00
N LEU A 77 -8.83 -7.11 -4.91
CA LEU A 77 -8.40 -6.42 -6.12
C LEU A 77 -8.85 -7.16 -7.40
N SER A 78 -8.71 -6.45 -8.51
CA SER A 78 -8.74 -7.03 -9.86
C SER A 78 -7.84 -8.28 -9.98
N LYS A 79 -8.23 -9.21 -10.88
CA LYS A 79 -7.43 -10.42 -11.16
C LYS A 79 -6.07 -10.14 -11.77
N SER A 80 -5.92 -9.01 -12.48
CA SER A 80 -4.64 -8.59 -13.06
C SER A 80 -3.74 -7.88 -12.06
N SER A 81 -4.22 -7.60 -10.84
CA SER A 81 -3.43 -6.92 -9.84
C SER A 81 -2.33 -7.81 -9.26
N SER A 82 -1.26 -7.17 -8.83
CA SER A 82 -0.31 -7.75 -7.89
C SER A 82 -0.88 -7.70 -6.47
N GLU A 83 -0.45 -8.60 -5.59
CA GLU A 83 -0.75 -8.49 -4.16
C GLU A 83 -0.05 -7.27 -3.55
N VAL A 84 -0.77 -6.51 -2.73
CA VAL A 84 -0.29 -5.25 -2.17
C VAL A 84 -0.47 -5.21 -0.66
N ILE A 85 0.58 -4.77 0.03
CA ILE A 85 0.54 -4.47 1.47
C ILE A 85 0.62 -2.96 1.65
N ILE A 86 -0.39 -2.39 2.32
CA ILE A 86 -0.45 -0.95 2.64
C ILE A 86 -0.42 -0.83 4.16
N GLY A 87 0.48 -0.03 4.71
CA GLY A 87 0.60 0.10 6.15
C GLY A 87 1.31 1.36 6.62
N ARG A 88 1.29 1.56 7.93
CA ARG A 88 1.98 2.65 8.60
C ARG A 88 3.49 2.42 8.57
N LEU A 89 4.23 3.51 8.40
CA LEU A 89 5.69 3.48 8.39
C LEU A 89 6.24 3.44 9.82
N ASP A 90 5.60 4.16 10.73
CA ASP A 90 5.88 4.22 12.16
C ASP A 90 5.34 3.03 12.94
N ALA A 91 6.15 2.53 13.86
CA ALA A 91 5.78 1.46 14.77
C ALA A 91 4.94 1.95 15.97
N LYS A 92 4.09 1.06 16.49
CA LYS A 92 3.38 1.23 17.76
C LYS A 92 4.36 1.46 18.92
N GLY A 93 4.01 2.38 19.83
CA GLY A 93 4.78 2.68 21.04
C GLY A 93 6.02 3.54 20.80
N THR A 94 6.83 3.21 19.79
CA THR A 94 8.13 3.87 19.55
C THR A 94 8.08 4.97 18.49
N GLY A 95 7.15 4.87 17.53
CA GLY A 95 7.10 5.77 16.37
C GLY A 95 8.23 5.52 15.35
N GLU A 96 9.05 4.50 15.55
CA GLU A 96 10.24 4.26 14.73
C GLU A 96 9.91 3.73 13.33
N PHE A 97 10.63 4.22 12.34
CA PHE A 97 10.54 3.73 10.96
C PHE A 97 11.43 2.49 10.77
N TYR A 98 11.13 1.65 9.79
CA TYR A 98 11.95 0.46 9.52
C TYR A 98 13.33 0.82 8.93
N ALA A 99 14.34 -0.02 9.15
CA ALA A 99 15.72 0.24 8.74
C ALA A 99 15.93 0.43 7.22
N ARG A 100 15.06 -0.16 6.39
CA ARG A 100 15.10 -0.01 4.92
C ARG A 100 14.49 1.30 4.41
N TYR A 101 13.97 2.18 5.27
CA TYR A 101 13.40 3.46 4.86
C TYR A 101 14.52 4.48 4.68
N THR A 102 14.65 4.99 3.46
CA THR A 102 15.53 6.11 3.15
C THR A 102 14.67 7.35 2.94
N PRO A 103 14.82 8.41 3.76
CA PRO A 103 14.09 9.64 3.53
C PRO A 103 14.50 10.27 2.20
N LYS A 104 13.60 11.04 1.60
CA LYS A 104 13.94 11.89 0.44
C LYS A 104 14.94 12.96 0.87
N ASP A 105 15.81 13.37 -0.06
CA ASP A 105 16.60 14.58 0.12
C ASP A 105 15.66 15.78 0.31
N GLN A 106 16.03 16.70 1.21
CA GLN A 106 15.25 17.90 1.52
C GLN A 106 15.52 19.03 0.52
#